data_AF-A0A0P1AZE1-F1
#
_entry.id   AF-A0A0P1AZE1-F1
#
_cell.length_a   1.000
_cell.length_b   1.000
_cell.length_c   1.000
_cell.angle_alpha   90.00
_cell.angle_beta   90.00
_cell.angle_gamma   90.00
#
_symmetry.space_group_name_H-M   'P 1'
#
loop_
_entity.id
_entity.type
_entity.pdbx_description
1 polymer ?
#
loop_
_entity_poly.entity_id
_entity_poly.type
_entity_poly.pdbx_seq_one_letter_code
_entity_poly.pdbx_strand_id
1 'polypeptide(L)'
;MTTIFDGYDEEYRTLANDISKKLSEVACYEEQKDKKKVGIVHVGDLLTQASQLIQQMELEVRSLDAATRRELSKKVDQYKKSLASLLADHKKIREKEEREGLFGDRDGNATLAEHRGRMAAATNKMKGTTDKLAAARKEIADTEEVALAIGEELGRNREKIQSTHAKVKGVNDMARRGGNIVGRMSARDKRQRLALSIAAGFIILAILLLIYFGIFKKK
;
A
#
# COMPACT_ATOMS: atom_id res chain seq x y z
N MET A 1 18.14 -10.46 3.26
CA MET A 1 16.91 -11.25 3.47
C MET A 1 15.93 -10.33 4.19
N THR A 2 14.72 -10.17 3.66
CA THR A 2 13.73 -9.23 4.22
C THR A 2 12.86 -9.97 5.22
N THR A 3 12.81 -9.45 6.45
CA THR A 3 12.01 -9.99 7.57
C THR A 3 10.54 -10.18 7.23
N ILE A 4 10.03 -9.40 6.27
CA ILE A 4 8.64 -9.44 5.80
C ILE A 4 8.37 -10.71 4.98
N PHE A 5 9.29 -11.10 4.10
CA PHE A 5 9.10 -12.29 3.26
C PHE A 5 9.17 -13.58 4.09
N ASP A 6 10.05 -13.62 5.10
CA ASP A 6 10.16 -14.77 5.99
C ASP A 6 8.88 -14.97 6.84
N GLY A 7 8.21 -13.88 7.24
CA GLY A 7 6.90 -13.96 7.89
C GLY A 7 5.82 -14.55 6.98
N TYR A 8 5.76 -14.12 5.72
CA TYR A 8 4.84 -14.70 4.74
C TYR A 8 5.18 -16.16 4.39
N ASP A 9 6.46 -16.55 4.42
CA ASP A 9 6.88 -17.94 4.22
C ASP A 9 6.34 -18.86 5.33
N GLU A 10 6.41 -18.40 6.58
CA GLU A 10 5.91 -19.14 7.75
C GLU A 10 4.38 -19.23 7.75
N GLU A 11 3.69 -18.13 7.45
CA GLU A 11 2.23 -18.13 7.27
C GLU A 11 1.80 -19.07 6.14
N TYR A 12 2.50 -19.06 5.00
CA TYR A 12 2.13 -19.94 3.90
C TYR A 12 2.29 -21.43 4.29
N ARG A 13 3.36 -21.78 5.00
CA ARG A 13 3.60 -23.17 5.43
C ARG A 13 2.59 -23.66 6.45
N THR A 14 2.27 -22.83 7.44
CA THR A 14 1.25 -23.16 8.45
C THR A 14 -0.11 -23.35 7.79
N LEU A 15 -0.49 -22.42 6.92
CA LEU A 15 -1.76 -22.46 6.20
C LEU A 15 -1.84 -23.64 5.20
N ALA A 16 -0.77 -23.97 4.49
CA ALA A 16 -0.71 -25.14 3.61
C ALA A 16 -0.85 -26.46 4.38
N ASN A 17 -0.23 -26.58 5.56
CA ASN A 17 -0.38 -27.75 6.43
C ASN A 17 -1.81 -27.87 6.96
N ASP A 18 -2.41 -26.76 7.38
CA ASP A 18 -3.80 -26.73 7.85
C ASP A 18 -4.78 -27.11 6.75
N ILE A 19 -4.59 -26.60 5.53
CA ILE A 19 -5.38 -26.99 4.35
C ILE A 19 -5.25 -28.49 4.10
N SER A 20 -4.04 -29.04 4.08
CA SER A 20 -3.81 -30.47 3.83
C SER A 20 -4.46 -31.36 4.90
N LYS A 21 -4.35 -30.97 6.18
CA LYS A 21 -4.98 -31.67 7.30
C LYS A 21 -6.51 -31.61 7.19
N LYS A 22 -7.07 -30.43 6.95
CA LYS A 22 -8.52 -30.23 6.80
C LYS A 22 -9.07 -30.95 5.57
N LEU A 23 -8.34 -30.97 4.47
CA LEU A 23 -8.70 -31.71 3.26
C LEU A 23 -8.78 -33.22 3.53
N SER A 24 -7.82 -33.74 4.31
CA SER A 24 -7.82 -35.14 4.74
C SER A 24 -8.96 -35.46 5.71
N GLU A 25 -9.25 -34.57 6.67
CA GLU A 25 -10.40 -34.69 7.58
C GLU A 25 -11.73 -34.71 6.80
N VAL A 26 -11.89 -33.81 5.83
CA VAL A 26 -13.08 -33.73 4.96
C VAL A 26 -13.24 -34.97 4.08
N ALA A 27 -12.14 -35.56 3.62
CA ALA A 27 -12.17 -36.81 2.86
C ALA A 27 -12.70 -37.99 3.72
N CYS A 28 -12.42 -38.01 5.02
CA CYS A 28 -12.85 -39.06 5.95
C CYS A 28 -14.30 -38.92 6.45
N TYR A 29 -14.94 -37.75 6.28
CA TYR A 29 -16.36 -37.56 6.64
C TYR A 29 -17.29 -38.16 5.58
N GLU A 30 -17.48 -39.48 5.58
CA GLU A 30 -18.47 -40.15 4.71
C GLU A 30 -19.89 -40.15 5.31
N GLU A 31 -20.03 -40.21 6.64
CA GLU A 31 -21.35 -40.35 7.30
C GLU A 31 -22.05 -39.02 7.64
N GLN A 32 -21.32 -37.90 7.72
CA GLN A 32 -21.87 -36.58 8.12
C GLN A 32 -21.83 -35.58 6.95
N LYS A 33 -22.79 -35.70 6.02
CA LYS A 33 -22.88 -34.87 4.80
C LYS A 33 -22.87 -33.37 5.08
N ASP A 34 -23.55 -32.89 6.12
CA ASP A 34 -23.58 -31.46 6.46
C ASP A 34 -22.23 -30.94 6.95
N LYS A 35 -21.52 -31.71 7.78
CA LYS A 35 -20.17 -31.33 8.24
C LYS A 35 -19.15 -31.40 7.10
N LYS A 36 -19.30 -32.37 6.20
CA LYS A 36 -18.49 -32.47 4.98
C LYS A 36 -18.67 -31.23 4.10
N LYS A 37 -19.91 -30.80 3.84
CA LYS A 37 -20.20 -29.58 3.05
C LYS A 37 -19.60 -28.32 3.69
N VAL A 38 -19.79 -28.12 4.99
CA VAL A 38 -19.20 -26.98 5.71
C VAL A 38 -17.67 -27.03 5.66
N GLY A 39 -17.08 -28.22 5.82
CA GLY A 39 -15.64 -28.41 5.70
C GLY A 39 -15.10 -28.13 4.30
N ILE A 40 -15.81 -28.53 3.23
CA ILE A 40 -15.45 -28.21 1.84
C ILE A 40 -15.44 -26.70 1.63
N VAL A 41 -16.47 -25.98 2.09
CA VAL A 41 -16.51 -24.51 1.98
C VAL A 41 -15.35 -23.87 2.73
N HIS A 42 -15.11 -24.31 3.98
CA HIS A 42 -14.02 -23.78 4.80
C HIS A 42 -12.63 -24.01 4.19
N VAL A 43 -12.37 -25.20 3.63
CA VAL A 43 -11.11 -25.46 2.90
C VAL A 43 -10.99 -24.57 1.66
N GLY A 44 -12.10 -24.26 0.98
CA GLY A 44 -12.13 -23.30 -0.13
C GLY A 44 -11.76 -21.88 0.29
N ASP A 45 -12.23 -21.44 1.45
CA ASP A 45 -11.88 -20.13 2.02
C ASP A 45 -10.38 -20.07 2.38
N LEU A 46 -9.83 -21.13 2.99
CA LEU A 46 -8.39 -21.23 3.29
C LEU A 46 -7.55 -21.24 2.01
N LEU A 47 -7.98 -21.94 0.96
CA LEU A 47 -7.30 -21.93 -0.35
C LEU A 47 -7.31 -20.53 -0.98
N THR A 48 -8.38 -19.77 -0.80
CA THR A 48 -8.47 -18.38 -1.26
C THR A 48 -7.51 -17.48 -0.49
N GLN A 49 -7.42 -17.63 0.83
CA GLN A 49 -6.45 -16.91 1.68
C GLN A 49 -5.00 -17.23 1.26
N ALA A 50 -4.69 -18.51 1.05
CA ALA A 50 -3.39 -18.95 0.53
C ALA A 50 -3.02 -18.30 -0.81
N SER A 51 -3.99 -18.20 -1.72
CA SER A 51 -3.79 -17.56 -3.03
C SER A 51 -3.54 -16.06 -2.89
N GLN A 52 -4.22 -15.37 -1.97
CA GLN A 52 -4.01 -13.95 -1.70
C GLN A 52 -2.63 -13.70 -1.08
N LEU A 53 -2.20 -14.56 -0.15
CA LEU A 53 -0.87 -14.51 0.45
C LEU A 53 0.23 -14.68 -0.60
N ILE A 54 0.09 -15.67 -1.50
CA ILE A 54 1.02 -15.83 -2.64
C ILE A 54 1.08 -14.56 -3.50
N GLN A 55 -0.05 -13.91 -3.78
CA GLN A 55 -0.09 -12.69 -4.57
C GLN A 55 0.64 -11.53 -3.85
N GLN A 56 0.52 -11.42 -2.52
CA GLN A 56 1.27 -10.44 -1.74
C GLN A 56 2.78 -10.74 -1.78
N MET A 57 3.18 -12.01 -1.67
CA MET A 57 4.58 -12.42 -1.81
C MET A 57 5.15 -12.04 -3.19
N GLU A 58 4.37 -12.16 -4.27
CA GLU A 58 4.80 -11.72 -5.60
C GLU A 58 5.03 -10.21 -5.71
N LEU A 59 4.19 -9.41 -5.05
CA LEU A 59 4.34 -7.96 -5.00
C LEU A 59 5.60 -7.57 -4.24
N GLU A 60 5.87 -8.21 -3.10
CA GLU A 60 7.09 -7.96 -2.34
C GLU A 60 8.34 -8.40 -3.11
N VAL A 61 8.32 -9.55 -3.78
CA VAL A 61 9.48 -10.01 -4.55
C VAL A 61 9.84 -9.05 -5.70
N ARG A 62 8.88 -8.28 -6.22
CA ARG A 62 9.12 -7.25 -7.24
C ARG A 62 9.88 -6.02 -6.71
N SER A 63 9.76 -5.71 -5.42
CA SER A 63 10.42 -4.55 -4.79
C SER A 63 11.89 -4.80 -4.45
N LEU A 64 12.35 -6.06 -4.53
CA LEU A 64 13.69 -6.51 -4.14
C LEU A 64 14.74 -6.45 -5.27
N ASP A 65 16.01 -6.55 -4.87
CA ASP A 65 17.17 -6.55 -5.76
C ASP A 65 17.18 -7.76 -6.71
N ALA A 66 17.92 -7.66 -7.81
CA ALA A 66 17.86 -8.66 -8.89
C ALA A 66 18.35 -10.07 -8.49
N ALA A 67 19.22 -10.18 -7.49
CA ALA A 67 19.75 -11.46 -7.03
C ALA A 67 18.73 -12.17 -6.12
N THR A 68 18.23 -11.48 -5.09
CA THR A 68 17.22 -12.05 -4.18
C THR A 68 15.88 -12.30 -4.88
N ARG A 69 15.49 -11.44 -5.83
CA ARG A 69 14.28 -11.64 -6.64
C ARG A 69 14.28 -12.97 -7.38
N ARG A 70 15.39 -13.35 -8.02
CA ARG A 70 15.46 -14.63 -8.76
C ARG A 70 15.31 -15.84 -7.85
N GLU A 71 15.84 -15.78 -6.63
CA GLU A 71 15.75 -16.85 -5.66
C GLU A 71 14.33 -16.97 -5.08
N LEU A 72 13.76 -15.85 -4.65
CA LEU A 72 12.43 -15.82 -4.04
C LEU A 72 11.31 -16.08 -5.06
N SER A 73 11.45 -15.62 -6.30
CA SER A 73 10.50 -15.97 -7.38
C SER A 73 10.41 -17.48 -7.59
N LYS A 74 11.52 -18.22 -7.51
CA LYS A 74 11.49 -19.69 -7.62
C LYS A 74 10.71 -20.33 -6.47
N LYS A 75 10.84 -19.81 -5.25
CA LYS A 75 10.07 -20.28 -4.08
C LYS A 75 8.57 -20.00 -4.26
N VAL A 76 8.22 -18.79 -4.70
CA VAL A 76 6.82 -18.42 -4.97
C VAL A 76 6.21 -19.30 -6.08
N ASP A 77 6.96 -19.59 -7.15
CA ASP A 77 6.52 -20.51 -8.20
C ASP A 77 6.31 -21.94 -7.68
N GLN A 78 7.13 -22.39 -6.73
CA GLN A 78 6.95 -23.69 -6.08
C GLN A 78 5.67 -23.71 -5.23
N TYR A 79 5.40 -22.64 -4.47
CA TYR A 79 4.18 -22.49 -3.70
C TYR A 79 2.94 -22.45 -4.58
N LYS A 80 2.98 -21.75 -5.71
CA LYS A 80 1.89 -21.79 -6.71
C LYS A 80 1.58 -23.20 -7.19
N LYS A 81 2.60 -24.01 -7.49
CA LYS A 81 2.40 -25.40 -7.91
C LYS A 81 1.79 -26.26 -6.80
N SER A 82 2.25 -26.08 -5.56
CA SER A 82 1.71 -26.79 -4.39
C SER A 82 0.25 -26.41 -4.13
N LEU A 83 -0.08 -25.12 -4.21
CA LEU A 83 -1.46 -24.63 -4.12
C LEU A 83 -2.35 -25.22 -5.24
N ALA A 84 -1.84 -25.28 -6.46
CA ALA A 84 -2.58 -25.86 -7.59
C ALA A 84 -2.91 -27.34 -7.38
N SER A 85 -2.00 -28.13 -6.78
CA SER A 85 -2.32 -29.52 -6.39
C SER A 85 -3.42 -29.60 -5.33
N LEU A 86 -3.35 -28.76 -4.29
CA LEU A 86 -4.37 -28.72 -3.23
C LEU A 86 -5.74 -28.29 -3.76
N LEU A 87 -5.79 -27.33 -4.68
CA LEU A 87 -7.00 -26.91 -5.41
C LEU A 87 -7.60 -28.06 -6.23
N ALA A 88 -6.77 -28.83 -6.93
CA ALA A 88 -7.23 -29.96 -7.73
C ALA A 88 -7.86 -31.04 -6.85
N ASP A 89 -7.28 -31.32 -5.68
CA ASP A 89 -7.80 -32.32 -4.75
C ASP A 89 -9.08 -31.85 -4.04
N HIS A 90 -9.16 -30.57 -3.67
CA HIS A 90 -10.41 -29.95 -3.19
C HIS A 90 -11.54 -30.05 -4.21
N LYS A 91 -11.26 -29.74 -5.48
CA LYS A 91 -12.24 -29.85 -6.56
C LYS A 91 -12.74 -31.28 -6.75
N LYS A 92 -11.86 -32.29 -6.72
CA LYS A 92 -12.26 -33.70 -6.81
C LYS A 92 -13.19 -34.11 -5.66
N ILE A 93 -12.89 -33.69 -4.43
CA ILE A 93 -13.72 -33.98 -3.26
C ILE A 93 -15.10 -33.33 -3.40
N ARG A 94 -15.13 -32.07 -3.85
CA ARG A 94 -16.38 -31.35 -4.10
C ARG A 94 -17.24 -32.01 -5.20
N GLU A 95 -16.64 -32.40 -6.32
CA GLU A 95 -17.34 -33.08 -7.41
C GLU A 95 -17.90 -34.45 -6.99
N LYS A 96 -17.15 -35.21 -6.17
CA LYS A 96 -17.62 -36.48 -5.61
C LYS A 96 -18.86 -36.27 -4.73
N GLU A 97 -18.84 -35.25 -3.88
CA GLU A 97 -19.96 -34.90 -2.99
C GLU A 97 -21.20 -34.45 -3.77
N GLU A 98 -21.04 -33.58 -4.76
CA GLU A 98 -22.16 -33.10 -5.59
C GLU A 98 -22.81 -34.24 -6.39
N ARG A 99 -22.00 -35.20 -6.88
CA ARG A 99 -22.50 -36.39 -7.56
C ARG A 99 -23.28 -37.30 -6.60
N GLU A 100 -22.76 -37.58 -5.42
CA GLU A 100 -23.43 -38.39 -4.39
C GLU A 100 -24.71 -37.73 -3.86
N GLY A 101 -24.73 -36.39 -3.75
CA GLY A 101 -25.91 -35.61 -3.36
C GLY A 101 -27.04 -35.65 -4.39
N LEU A 102 -26.71 -35.68 -5.69
CA LEU A 102 -27.70 -35.70 -6.78
C LEU A 102 -28.36 -37.08 -6.97
N PHE A 103 -27.68 -38.18 -6.64
CA PHE A 103 -28.25 -39.53 -6.73
C PHE A 103 -29.02 -39.97 -5.47
N GLY A 104 -28.83 -39.30 -4.34
CA GLY A 104 -29.50 -39.63 -3.07
C GLY A 104 -30.95 -39.11 -2.92
N ASP A 105 -31.41 -38.22 -3.80
CA ASP A 105 -32.75 -37.58 -3.73
C ASP A 105 -33.79 -38.26 -4.64
N ARG A 106 -33.47 -39.44 -5.20
CA ARG A 106 -34.30 -40.13 -6.21
C ARG A 106 -35.27 -41.17 -5.63
N ASP A 107 -35.28 -41.40 -4.33
CA ASP A 107 -36.17 -42.37 -3.71
C ASP A 107 -37.44 -41.72 -3.13
N GLY A 108 -38.52 -41.80 -3.90
CA GLY A 108 -39.88 -42.04 -3.42
C GLY A 108 -40.55 -41.09 -2.41
N ASN A 109 -41.46 -40.25 -2.93
CA ASN A 109 -42.79 -39.95 -2.33
C ASN A 109 -42.96 -38.78 -1.31
N ALA A 110 -41.98 -37.88 -1.12
CA ALA A 110 -42.15 -36.67 -0.26
C ALA A 110 -42.35 -35.34 -1.04
N THR A 111 -42.58 -35.40 -2.35
CA THR A 111 -42.26 -34.29 -3.27
C THR A 111 -43.17 -33.06 -3.17
N LEU A 112 -44.46 -33.16 -2.84
CA LEU A 112 -45.36 -32.00 -2.97
C LEU A 112 -45.27 -31.00 -1.81
N ALA A 113 -45.20 -31.47 -0.56
CA ALA A 113 -45.08 -30.60 0.62
C ALA A 113 -43.67 -29.97 0.70
N GLU A 114 -42.64 -30.74 0.35
CA GLU A 114 -41.27 -30.27 0.35
C GLU A 114 -41.00 -29.27 -0.78
N HIS A 115 -41.54 -29.47 -1.99
CA HIS A 115 -41.44 -28.47 -3.06
C HIS A 115 -42.12 -27.15 -2.70
N ARG A 116 -43.27 -27.18 -2.00
CA ARG A 116 -43.97 -25.98 -1.55
C ARG A 116 -43.21 -25.26 -0.42
N GLY A 117 -42.62 -26.01 0.51
CA GLY A 117 -41.71 -25.48 1.53
C GLY A 117 -40.45 -24.86 0.92
N ARG A 118 -39.84 -25.52 -0.07
CA ARG A 118 -38.68 -25.01 -0.83
C ARG A 118 -39.04 -23.73 -1.61
N MET A 119 -40.22 -23.64 -2.24
CA MET A 119 -40.68 -22.39 -2.88
C MET A 119 -40.92 -21.25 -1.88
N ALA A 120 -41.55 -21.53 -0.74
CA ALA A 120 -41.76 -20.52 0.30
C ALA A 120 -40.42 -20.03 0.88
N ALA A 121 -39.48 -20.94 1.12
CA ALA A 121 -38.12 -20.61 1.54
C ALA A 121 -37.36 -19.80 0.49
N ALA A 122 -37.47 -20.16 -0.80
CA ALA A 122 -36.89 -19.40 -1.91
C ALA A 122 -37.49 -17.99 -2.00
N THR A 123 -38.79 -17.85 -1.79
CA THR A 123 -39.50 -16.55 -1.80
C THR A 123 -39.07 -15.68 -0.62
N ASN A 124 -38.95 -16.25 0.59
CA ASN A 124 -38.47 -15.54 1.77
C ASN A 124 -37.01 -15.11 1.62
N LYS A 125 -36.17 -15.98 1.05
CA LYS A 125 -34.78 -15.64 0.72
C LYS A 125 -34.71 -14.52 -0.31
N MET A 126 -35.56 -14.56 -1.34
CA MET A 126 -35.64 -13.52 -2.36
C MET A 126 -36.06 -12.17 -1.76
N LYS A 127 -37.09 -12.13 -0.91
CA LYS A 127 -37.50 -10.91 -0.19
C LYS A 127 -36.36 -10.36 0.66
N GLY A 128 -35.69 -11.22 1.44
CA GLY A 128 -34.54 -10.81 2.24
C GLY A 128 -33.37 -10.29 1.38
N THR A 129 -33.15 -10.82 0.18
CA THR A 129 -32.16 -10.27 -0.75
C THR A 129 -32.59 -8.93 -1.34
N THR A 130 -33.87 -8.72 -1.62
CA THR A 130 -34.40 -7.43 -2.08
C THR A 130 -34.24 -6.36 -1.01
N ASP A 131 -34.53 -6.66 0.26
CA ASP A 131 -34.36 -5.73 1.37
C ASP A 131 -32.88 -5.38 1.59
N LYS A 132 -31.99 -6.37 1.51
CA LYS A 132 -30.54 -6.14 1.55
C LYS A 132 -30.05 -5.30 0.38
N LEU A 133 -30.58 -5.52 -0.82
CA LEU A 133 -30.22 -4.74 -2.00
C LEU A 133 -30.70 -3.29 -1.85
N ALA A 134 -31.88 -3.06 -1.30
CA ALA A 134 -32.40 -1.73 -1.02
C ALA A 134 -31.54 -0.99 0.04
N ALA A 135 -31.14 -1.69 1.11
CA ALA A 135 -30.23 -1.15 2.12
C ALA A 135 -28.84 -0.82 1.52
N ALA A 136 -28.25 -1.73 0.74
CA ALA A 136 -26.98 -1.51 0.07
C ALA A 136 -27.04 -0.32 -0.91
N ARG A 137 -28.15 -0.17 -1.64
CA ARG A 137 -28.34 0.96 -2.55
C ARG A 137 -28.38 2.30 -1.81
N LYS A 138 -28.98 2.33 -0.63
CA LYS A 138 -28.97 3.53 0.24
C LYS A 138 -27.55 3.84 0.74
N GLU A 139 -26.83 2.84 1.23
CA GLU A 139 -25.45 2.99 1.71
C GLU A 139 -24.49 3.46 0.60
N ILE A 140 -24.67 2.96 -0.62
CA ILE A 140 -23.90 3.43 -1.80
C ILE A 140 -24.21 4.90 -2.10
N ALA A 141 -25.47 5.33 -2.00
CA ALA A 141 -25.83 6.73 -2.21
C ALA A 141 -25.18 7.67 -1.17
N ASP A 142 -25.20 7.27 0.11
CA ASP A 142 -24.51 8.00 1.18
C ASP A 142 -22.98 8.06 0.94
N THR A 143 -22.40 6.96 0.42
CA THR A 143 -20.98 6.89 0.07
C THR A 143 -20.63 7.75 -1.15
N GLU A 144 -21.53 7.84 -2.14
CA GLU A 144 -21.38 8.70 -3.31
C GLU A 144 -21.38 10.19 -2.90
N GLU A 145 -22.25 10.59 -1.98
CA GLU A 145 -22.28 11.94 -1.43
C GLU A 145 -20.95 12.30 -0.74
N VAL A 146 -20.42 11.39 0.09
CA VAL A 146 -19.12 11.57 0.74
C VAL A 146 -17.99 11.65 -0.29
N ALA A 147 -18.02 10.82 -1.35
CA ALA A 147 -17.02 10.83 -2.40
C ALA A 147 -17.03 12.15 -3.20
N LEU A 148 -18.23 12.71 -3.47
CA LEU A 148 -18.38 14.02 -4.10
C LEU A 148 -17.79 15.14 -3.22
N ALA A 149 -18.07 15.11 -1.91
CA ALA A 149 -17.51 16.08 -0.97
C ALA A 149 -15.97 16.00 -0.91
N ILE A 150 -15.39 14.80 -0.88
CA ILE A 150 -13.94 14.59 -0.94
C ILE A 150 -13.38 15.14 -2.27
N GLY A 151 -14.07 14.90 -3.39
CA GLY A 151 -13.67 15.42 -4.70
C GLY A 151 -13.60 16.95 -4.72
N GLU A 152 -14.58 17.63 -4.14
CA GLU A 152 -14.59 19.09 -4.01
C GLU A 152 -13.44 19.59 -3.12
N GLU A 153 -13.20 18.94 -1.97
CA GLU A 153 -12.10 19.29 -1.08
C GLU A 153 -10.73 19.10 -1.72
N LEU A 154 -10.53 18.04 -2.50
CA LEU A 154 -9.30 17.81 -3.26
C LEU A 154 -9.09 18.91 -4.30
N GLY A 155 -10.15 19.36 -4.97
CA GLY A 155 -10.12 20.51 -5.87
C GLY A 155 -9.67 21.79 -5.17
N ARG A 156 -10.28 22.10 -4.02
CA ARG A 156 -9.91 23.25 -3.17
C ARG A 156 -8.46 23.15 -2.67
N ASN A 157 -8.03 21.96 -2.25
CA ASN A 157 -6.66 21.72 -1.80
C ASN A 157 -5.64 21.91 -2.93
N ARG A 158 -5.96 21.45 -4.14
CA ARG A 158 -5.12 21.68 -5.33
C ARG A 158 -4.95 23.17 -5.60
N GLU A 159 -6.02 23.95 -5.56
CA GLU A 159 -5.96 25.40 -5.74
C GLU A 159 -5.13 26.09 -4.63
N LYS A 160 -5.31 25.65 -3.38
CA LYS A 160 -4.51 26.14 -2.24
C LYS A 160 -3.02 25.83 -2.39
N ILE A 161 -2.67 24.65 -2.86
CA ILE A 161 -1.27 24.27 -3.14
C ILE A 161 -0.71 25.12 -4.28
N GLN A 162 -1.45 25.29 -5.37
CA GLN A 162 -1.01 26.11 -6.51
C GLN A 162 -0.79 27.57 -6.11
N SER A 163 -1.72 28.17 -5.37
CA SER A 163 -1.58 29.55 -4.88
C SER A 163 -0.44 29.71 -3.89
N THR A 164 -0.22 28.73 -3.01
CA THR A 164 0.93 28.70 -2.09
C THR A 164 2.23 28.60 -2.87
N HIS A 165 2.31 27.74 -3.88
CA HIS A 165 3.49 27.59 -4.73
C HIS A 165 3.79 28.89 -5.50
N ALA A 166 2.76 29.58 -6.01
CA ALA A 166 2.92 30.89 -6.65
C ALA A 166 3.43 31.95 -5.67
N LYS A 167 2.89 31.99 -4.44
CA LYS A 167 3.37 32.88 -3.37
C LYS A 167 4.83 32.60 -3.00
N VAL A 168 5.21 31.33 -2.83
CA VAL A 168 6.59 30.91 -2.52
C VAL A 168 7.55 31.34 -3.63
N LYS A 169 7.18 31.15 -4.90
CA LYS A 169 7.98 31.63 -6.03
C LYS A 169 8.16 33.16 -6.00
N GLY A 170 7.08 33.90 -5.73
CA GLY A 170 7.13 35.35 -5.58
C GLY A 170 8.03 35.81 -4.41
N VAL A 171 7.98 35.13 -3.27
CA VAL A 171 8.86 35.39 -2.12
C VAL A 171 10.32 35.09 -2.46
N ASN A 172 10.60 33.99 -3.16
CA ASN A 172 11.96 33.66 -3.60
C ASN A 172 12.53 34.71 -4.57
N ASP A 173 11.70 35.23 -5.49
CA ASP A 173 12.11 36.29 -6.41
C ASP A 173 12.37 37.62 -5.66
N MET A 174 11.55 37.95 -4.66
CA MET A 174 11.78 39.09 -3.77
C MET A 174 13.05 38.91 -2.93
N ALA A 175 13.30 37.72 -2.38
CA ALA A 175 14.51 37.40 -1.63
C ALA A 175 15.77 37.53 -2.51
N ARG A 176 15.72 37.06 -3.77
CA ARG A 176 16.81 37.26 -4.75
C ARG A 176 17.06 38.74 -5.04
N ARG A 177 16.01 39.55 -5.21
CA ARG A 177 16.15 41.01 -5.38
C ARG A 177 16.76 41.67 -4.13
N GLY A 178 16.30 41.28 -2.94
CA GLY A 178 16.85 41.73 -1.66
C GLY A 178 18.34 41.38 -1.53
N GLY A 179 18.71 40.14 -1.83
CA GLY A 179 20.11 39.69 -1.85
C GLY A 179 20.99 40.49 -2.82
N ASN A 180 20.48 40.81 -4.01
CA ASN A 180 21.19 41.65 -4.98
C ASN A 180 21.37 43.10 -4.50
N ILE A 181 20.38 43.66 -3.80
CA ILE A 181 20.46 45.01 -3.22
C ILE A 181 21.48 45.03 -2.08
N VAL A 182 21.39 44.06 -1.15
CA VAL A 182 22.34 43.92 -0.04
C VAL A 182 23.76 43.67 -0.56
N GLY A 183 23.93 42.87 -1.62
CA GLY A 183 25.22 42.66 -2.27
C GLY A 183 25.82 43.96 -2.82
N ARG A 184 25.01 44.81 -3.44
CA ARG A 184 25.44 46.15 -3.91
C ARG A 184 25.80 47.08 -2.75
N MET A 185 25.08 47.04 -1.64
CA MET A 185 25.42 47.81 -0.43
C MET A 185 26.74 47.31 0.20
N SER A 186 26.91 45.99 0.32
CA SER A 186 28.12 45.37 0.88
C SER A 186 29.37 45.66 0.04
N ALA A 187 29.25 45.65 -1.29
CA ALA A 187 30.36 45.99 -2.18
C ALA A 187 30.80 47.46 -2.04
N ARG A 188 29.87 48.39 -1.79
CA ARG A 188 30.17 49.80 -1.53
C ARG A 188 30.87 49.99 -0.18
N ASP A 189 30.39 49.31 0.87
CA ASP A 189 30.97 49.42 2.21
C ASP A 189 32.41 48.87 2.25
N LYS A 190 32.68 47.75 1.56
CA LYS A 190 34.04 47.19 1.44
C LYS A 190 35.01 48.14 0.73
N ARG A 191 34.59 48.80 -0.35
CA ARG A 191 35.43 49.78 -1.08
C ARG A 191 35.75 51.00 -0.22
N GLN A 192 34.76 51.51 0.52
CA GLN A 192 34.95 52.65 1.41
C GLN A 192 35.88 52.31 2.58
N ARG A 193 35.71 51.13 3.20
CA ARG A 193 36.61 50.65 4.27
C ARG A 193 38.05 50.43 3.76
N LEU A 194 38.21 49.88 2.54
CA LEU A 194 39.54 49.71 1.93
C LEU A 194 40.23 51.06 1.70
N ALA A 195 39.53 52.04 1.12
CA ALA A 195 40.08 53.37 0.88
C ALA A 195 40.54 54.05 2.18
N LEU A 196 39.74 53.95 3.25
CA LEU A 196 40.11 54.47 4.58
C LEU A 196 41.35 53.77 5.15
N SER A 197 41.46 52.44 4.99
CA SER A 197 42.64 51.70 5.47
C SER A 197 43.94 52.10 4.75
N ILE A 198 43.89 52.33 3.43
CA ILE A 198 45.03 52.81 2.64
C ILE A 198 45.45 54.21 3.07
N ALA A 199 44.49 55.13 3.25
CA ALA A 199 44.77 56.50 3.70
C ALA A 199 45.42 56.51 5.09
N ALA A 200 44.91 55.73 6.04
CA ALA A 200 45.50 55.59 7.37
C ALA A 200 46.93 55.02 7.31
N GLY A 201 47.15 53.98 6.49
CA GLY A 201 48.48 53.40 6.29
C GLY A 201 49.49 54.41 5.72
N PHE A 202 49.07 55.27 4.80
CA PHE A 202 49.93 56.31 4.23
C PHE A 202 50.36 57.34 5.28
N ILE A 203 49.45 57.75 6.17
CA ILE A 203 49.76 58.67 7.28
C ILE A 203 50.77 58.03 8.23
N ILE A 204 50.58 56.75 8.59
CA ILE A 204 51.51 56.01 9.46
C ILE A 204 52.89 55.92 8.81
N LEU A 205 52.95 55.59 7.51
CA LEU A 205 54.20 55.52 6.76
C LEU A 205 54.93 56.87 6.76
N ALA A 206 54.21 57.98 6.55
CA ALA A 206 54.79 59.32 6.57
C ALA A 206 55.39 59.68 7.94
N ILE A 207 54.70 59.32 9.04
CA ILE A 207 55.21 59.50 10.40
C ILE A 207 56.47 58.67 10.63
N LEU A 208 56.48 57.39 10.21
CA LEU A 208 57.65 56.52 10.32
C LEU A 208 58.85 57.07 9.54
N LEU A 209 58.62 57.60 8.32
CA LEU A 209 59.67 58.24 7.53
C LEU A 209 60.22 59.49 8.21
N LEU A 210 59.37 60.34 8.78
CA LEU A 210 59.82 61.51 9.53
C LEU A 210 60.68 61.11 10.74
N ILE A 211 60.28 60.08 11.48
CA ILE A 211 61.06 59.55 12.61
C ILE A 211 62.39 58.97 12.12
N TYR A 212 62.37 58.17 11.04
CA TYR A 212 63.57 57.58 10.45
C TYR A 212 64.55 58.66 10.00
N PHE A 213 64.12 59.63 9.20
CA PHE A 213 64.98 60.73 8.78
C PHE A 213 65.41 61.62 9.95
N GLY A 214 64.55 61.87 10.92
CA GLY A 214 64.86 62.68 12.11
C GLY A 214 65.89 62.05 13.03
N ILE A 215 65.87 60.72 13.19
CA ILE A 215 66.81 59.97 14.04
C ILE A 215 68.09 59.59 13.28
N PHE A 216 67.97 59.14 12.04
CA PHE A 216 69.09 58.57 11.28
C PHE A 216 69.92 59.63 10.54
N LYS A 217 69.33 60.77 10.16
CA LYS A 217 70.04 61.88 9.47
C LYS A 217 70.64 62.90 10.43
N LYS A 218 70.40 62.76 11.74
CA LYS A 218 70.93 63.65 12.78
C LYS A 218 72.16 63.06 13.50
N LYS A 219 72.77 62.02 12.93
CA LYS A 219 74.08 61.50 13.32
C LYS A 219 75.14 61.94 12.33
#